data_AF-A0A1H2CBD2-F1
#
_entry.id   AF-A0A1H2CBD2-F1
#
_cell.length_a   1.000
_cell.length_b   1.000
_cell.length_c   1.000
_cell.angle_alpha   90.00
_cell.angle_beta   90.00
_cell.angle_gamma   90.00
#
_symmetry.space_group_name_H-M   'P 1'
#
loop_
_entity.id
_entity.type
_entity.pdbx_description
1 polymer ?
#
loop_
_entity_poly.entity_id
_entity_poly.type
_entity_poly.pdbx_seq_one_letter_code
_entity_poly.pdbx_strand_id
1 'polypeptide(L)'
;MPLMAVLLITACSKTSNNSTPVVLPTGNFTGQFLRVHYNKTNLKYDTLKANLNLAMAQSTGFAITGDTSTLHAGSYGSYAANAYYIQFVDATYSAAAPFTKYHLSGVYNYTYDGSTLGIYIIYGDTVKLQYNFKKTTN
;
A
#
# COMPACT_ATOMS: atom_id res chain seq x y z
N MET A 1 68.60 5.57 -19.34
CA MET A 1 67.19 6.01 -19.34
C MET A 1 66.40 5.00 -18.52
N PRO A 2 65.99 5.33 -17.28
CA PRO A 2 65.40 4.34 -16.39
C PRO A 2 63.92 4.08 -16.71
N LEU A 3 63.58 2.82 -16.50
CA LEU A 3 62.31 2.13 -16.74
C LEU A 3 61.20 2.67 -15.83
N MET A 4 60.13 3.19 -16.41
CA MET A 4 59.01 3.80 -15.69
C MET A 4 57.93 2.73 -15.45
N ALA A 5 57.87 2.23 -14.21
CA ALA A 5 56.91 1.23 -13.77
C ALA A 5 55.50 1.85 -13.63
N VAL A 6 54.53 1.29 -14.35
CA VAL A 6 53.10 1.66 -14.27
C VAL A 6 52.46 0.82 -13.15
N LEU A 7 52.09 1.49 -12.06
CA LEU A 7 51.33 0.90 -10.94
C LEU A 7 49.83 0.88 -11.31
N LEU A 8 49.31 -0.32 -11.60
CA LEU A 8 47.87 -0.59 -11.70
C LEU A 8 47.29 -0.76 -10.30
N ILE A 9 46.67 0.29 -9.77
CA ILE A 9 45.82 0.22 -8.58
C ILE A 9 44.45 -0.36 -8.97
N THR A 10 44.27 -1.66 -8.77
CA THR A 10 42.95 -2.31 -8.82
C THR A 10 42.18 -1.96 -7.54
N ALA A 11 41.41 -0.87 -7.59
CA ALA A 11 40.41 -0.59 -6.58
C ALA A 11 39.31 -1.66 -6.69
N CYS A 12 39.35 -2.65 -5.80
CA CYS A 12 38.22 -3.55 -5.54
C CYS A 12 37.07 -2.73 -4.95
N SER A 13 36.23 -2.16 -5.82
CA SER A 13 34.93 -1.64 -5.42
C SER A 13 34.10 -2.81 -4.92
N LYS A 14 33.98 -2.91 -3.59
CA LYS A 14 33.08 -3.86 -2.93
C LYS A 14 31.66 -3.43 -3.31
N THR A 15 31.07 -4.11 -4.30
CA THR A 15 29.67 -3.95 -4.66
C THR A 15 28.84 -4.45 -3.48
N SER A 16 28.57 -3.56 -2.53
CA SER A 16 27.56 -3.80 -1.52
C SER A 16 26.22 -3.69 -2.23
N ASN A 17 25.67 -4.84 -2.64
CA ASN A 17 24.24 -4.96 -2.91
C ASN A 17 23.52 -4.78 -1.58
N ASN A 18 23.47 -3.53 -1.11
CA ASN A 18 22.81 -3.14 0.12
C ASN A 18 21.31 -2.96 -0.20
N SER A 19 20.67 -4.00 -0.74
CA SER A 19 19.23 -4.04 -0.83
C SER A 19 18.72 -4.28 0.58
N THR A 20 18.30 -3.22 1.27
CA THR A 20 17.54 -3.38 2.51
C THR A 20 16.34 -4.28 2.21
N PRO A 21 16.16 -5.39 2.92
CA PRO A 21 15.03 -6.28 2.68
C PRO A 21 13.72 -5.50 2.86
N VAL A 22 12.88 -5.47 1.83
CA VAL A 22 11.54 -4.89 1.94
C VAL A 22 10.72 -5.81 2.83
N VAL A 23 10.34 -5.34 4.01
CA VAL A 23 9.44 -6.07 4.89
C VAL A 23 8.04 -5.95 4.31
N LEU A 24 7.54 -7.04 3.72
CA LEU A 24 6.22 -7.05 3.09
C LEU A 24 5.12 -7.19 4.15
N PRO A 25 4.03 -6.39 4.05
CA PRO A 25 2.89 -6.56 4.94
C PRO A 25 2.27 -7.93 4.73
N THR A 26 2.24 -8.70 5.82
CA THR A 26 1.70 -10.06 5.89
C THR A 26 1.07 -10.26 7.26
N GLY A 27 -0.01 -11.03 7.31
CA GLY A 27 -0.79 -11.33 8.50
C GLY A 27 -2.22 -10.78 8.44
N ASN A 28 -2.88 -10.84 9.59
CA ASN A 28 -4.21 -10.32 9.79
C ASN A 28 -4.12 -8.91 10.39
N PHE A 29 -5.01 -8.04 9.95
CA PHE A 29 -5.04 -6.64 10.30
C PHE A 29 -6.48 -6.21 10.59
N THR A 30 -6.64 -5.32 11.57
CA THR A 30 -7.90 -4.65 11.90
C THR A 30 -7.68 -3.15 11.84
N GLY A 31 -8.61 -2.40 11.28
CA GLY A 31 -8.39 -0.97 11.09
C GLY A 31 -9.55 -0.22 10.48
N GLN A 32 -9.22 0.96 9.95
CA GLN A 32 -10.20 1.88 9.40
C GLN A 32 -9.86 2.30 7.97
N PHE A 33 -10.88 2.34 7.13
CA PHE A 33 -10.90 3.08 5.88
C PHE A 33 -11.46 4.47 6.11
N LEU A 34 -10.83 5.47 5.52
CA LEU A 34 -11.26 6.86 5.51
C LEU A 34 -11.31 7.38 4.08
N ARG A 35 -12.44 7.98 3.71
CA ARG A 35 -12.54 8.88 2.56
C ARG A 35 -12.55 10.30 3.08
N VAL A 36 -11.48 11.03 2.80
CA VAL A 36 -11.37 12.46 3.11
C VAL A 36 -11.59 13.24 1.82
N HIS A 37 -12.57 14.13 1.81
CA HIS A 37 -12.89 15.00 0.68
C HIS A 37 -12.80 16.47 1.09
N TYR A 38 -11.97 17.26 0.41
CA TYR A 38 -11.91 18.70 0.57
C TYR A 38 -13.01 19.37 -0.26
N ASN A 39 -13.99 19.96 0.42
CA ASN A 39 -15.07 20.69 -0.20
C ASN A 39 -14.64 22.14 -0.45
N LYS A 40 -14.36 22.45 -1.71
CA LYS A 40 -13.90 23.78 -2.15
C LYS A 40 -14.96 24.88 -1.96
N THR A 41 -16.24 24.54 -1.86
CA THR A 41 -17.32 25.53 -1.71
C THR A 41 -17.40 26.06 -0.29
N ASN A 42 -17.20 25.20 0.73
CA ASN A 42 -17.28 25.59 2.14
C ASN A 42 -15.91 25.58 2.85
N LEU A 43 -14.83 25.26 2.13
CA LEU A 43 -13.45 25.18 2.59
C LEU A 43 -13.25 24.21 3.77
N LYS A 44 -14.04 23.14 3.84
CA LYS A 44 -13.99 22.11 4.91
C LYS A 44 -13.63 20.73 4.36
N TYR A 45 -13.20 19.86 5.26
CA TYR A 45 -12.99 18.44 4.97
C TYR A 45 -14.19 17.60 5.43
N ASP A 46 -14.78 16.87 4.49
CA ASP A 46 -15.79 15.85 4.74
C ASP A 46 -15.07 14.49 4.89
N THR A 47 -15.24 13.83 6.03
CA THR A 47 -14.61 12.54 6.31
C THR A 47 -15.67 11.46 6.53
N LEU A 48 -15.62 10.42 5.69
CA LEU A 48 -16.37 9.18 5.91
C LEU A 48 -15.42 8.09 6.40
N LYS A 49 -15.92 7.19 7.26
CA LYS A 49 -15.12 6.12 7.86
C LYS A 49 -15.84 4.78 7.88
N ALA A 50 -15.09 3.70 7.75
CA ALA A 50 -15.55 2.33 7.89
C ALA A 50 -14.50 1.49 8.63
N ASN A 51 -14.93 0.57 9.50
CA ASN A 51 -14.04 -0.40 10.14
C ASN A 51 -13.91 -1.63 9.25
N LEU A 52 -12.69 -2.10 9.01
CA LEU A 52 -12.40 -3.21 8.11
C LEU A 52 -11.37 -4.16 8.73
N ASN A 53 -11.44 -5.43 8.33
CA ASN A 53 -10.42 -6.44 8.56
C ASN A 53 -9.75 -6.78 7.24
N LEU A 54 -8.42 -6.86 7.25
CA LEU A 54 -7.59 -7.16 6.09
C LEU A 54 -6.69 -8.35 6.42
N ALA A 55 -6.77 -9.41 5.62
CA ALA A 55 -5.87 -10.54 5.66
C ALA A 55 -4.94 -10.48 4.45
N MET A 56 -3.63 -10.66 4.67
CA MET A 56 -2.62 -10.63 3.61
C MET A 56 -1.62 -11.77 3.78
N ALA A 57 -1.41 -12.55 2.72
CA ALA A 57 -0.34 -13.54 2.67
C ALA A 57 0.15 -13.69 1.23
N GLN A 58 1.46 -13.86 1.03
CA GLN A 58 2.03 -13.92 -0.32
C GLN A 58 1.54 -15.13 -1.13
N SER A 59 1.16 -16.22 -0.47
CA SER A 59 0.66 -17.43 -1.14
C SER A 59 -0.80 -17.35 -1.57
N THR A 60 -1.62 -16.57 -0.86
CA THR A 60 -3.08 -16.51 -1.09
C THR A 60 -3.58 -15.12 -1.50
N GLY A 61 -2.71 -14.12 -1.50
CA GLY A 61 -3.03 -12.74 -1.83
C GLY A 61 -3.64 -11.98 -0.64
N PHE A 62 -4.66 -11.18 -0.90
CA PHE A 62 -5.35 -10.39 0.11
C PHE A 62 -6.84 -10.67 0.14
N ALA A 63 -7.46 -10.44 1.29
CA ALA A 63 -8.89 -10.37 1.46
C ALA A 63 -9.22 -9.26 2.47
N ILE A 64 -10.16 -8.39 2.12
CA ILE A 64 -10.63 -7.30 2.97
C ILE A 64 -12.15 -7.41 3.14
N THR A 65 -12.63 -7.26 4.35
CA THR A 65 -14.08 -7.25 4.64
C THR A 65 -14.72 -5.99 4.08
N GLY A 66 -15.96 -6.09 3.62
CA GLY A 66 -16.78 -4.91 3.37
C GLY A 66 -17.32 -4.31 4.66
N ASP A 67 -17.78 -3.07 4.58
CA ASP A 67 -18.52 -2.45 5.66
C ASP A 67 -20.01 -2.83 5.63
N THR A 68 -20.67 -2.68 6.78
CA THR A 68 -22.13 -2.77 6.87
C THR A 68 -22.81 -1.49 6.34
N SER A 69 -22.08 -0.37 6.30
CA SER A 69 -22.48 0.85 5.61
C SER A 69 -22.39 0.70 4.08
N THR A 70 -22.59 1.77 3.30
CA THR A 70 -22.51 1.75 1.84
C THR A 70 -21.17 2.30 1.33
N LEU A 71 -20.10 2.29 2.12
CA LEU A 71 -18.87 3.01 1.79
C LEU A 71 -17.78 2.10 1.21
N HIS A 72 -17.55 0.91 1.76
CA HIS A 72 -16.44 0.03 1.34
C HIS A 72 -16.89 -1.40 1.06
N ALA A 73 -16.50 -1.95 -0.09
CA ALA A 73 -16.84 -3.30 -0.51
C ALA A 73 -15.80 -4.30 0.00
N GLY A 74 -16.29 -5.51 0.30
CA GLY A 74 -15.38 -6.63 0.50
C GLY A 74 -14.68 -6.95 -0.81
N SER A 75 -13.37 -7.11 -0.76
CA SER A 75 -12.52 -7.38 -1.92
C SER A 75 -11.57 -8.53 -1.62
N TYR A 76 -11.17 -9.27 -2.65
CA TYR A 76 -10.07 -10.23 -2.55
C TYR A 76 -9.31 -10.28 -3.86
N GLY A 77 -8.07 -10.76 -3.81
CA GLY A 77 -7.25 -10.93 -5.00
C GLY A 77 -5.77 -11.00 -4.68
N SER A 78 -4.92 -10.56 -5.60
CA SER A 78 -3.47 -10.61 -5.42
C SER A 78 -2.92 -9.24 -5.01
N TYR A 79 -1.79 -9.23 -4.31
CA TYR A 79 -1.06 -7.99 -4.04
C TYR A 79 0.43 -8.17 -4.25
N ALA A 80 1.12 -7.08 -4.53
CA ALA A 80 2.57 -7.01 -4.56
C ALA A 80 3.01 -5.68 -3.96
N ALA A 81 4.17 -5.63 -3.33
CA ALA A 81 4.73 -4.38 -2.82
C ALA A 81 6.23 -4.30 -3.07
N ASN A 82 6.73 -3.08 -3.19
CA ASN A 82 8.15 -2.76 -3.21
C ASN A 82 8.45 -1.73 -2.11
N ALA A 83 9.62 -1.08 -2.13
CA ALA A 83 10.00 -0.10 -1.11
C ALA A 83 9.11 1.17 -1.07
N TYR A 84 8.33 1.44 -2.11
CA TYR A 84 7.61 2.70 -2.30
C TYR A 84 6.08 2.53 -2.37
N TYR A 85 5.62 1.46 -3.02
CA TYR A 85 4.21 1.27 -3.35
C TYR A 85 3.76 -0.15 -3.06
N ILE A 86 2.44 -0.27 -2.84
CA ILE A 86 1.71 -1.53 -2.80
C ILE A 86 0.65 -1.50 -3.89
N GLN A 87 0.53 -2.60 -4.63
CA GLN A 87 -0.47 -2.77 -5.67
C GLN A 87 -1.42 -3.89 -5.28
N PHE A 88 -2.71 -3.64 -5.48
CA PHE A 88 -3.78 -4.62 -5.31
C PHE A 88 -4.45 -4.89 -6.65
N VAL A 89 -4.55 -6.17 -7.01
CA VAL A 89 -5.32 -6.67 -8.16
C VAL A 89 -6.57 -7.32 -7.60
N ASP A 90 -7.66 -6.55 -7.54
CA ASP A 90 -8.94 -6.99 -6.98
C ASP A 90 -9.73 -7.83 -7.98
N ALA A 91 -10.00 -9.09 -7.63
CA ALA A 91 -10.77 -10.03 -8.45
C ALA A 91 -12.28 -9.80 -8.34
N THR A 92 -12.74 -9.03 -7.34
CA THR A 92 -14.15 -8.63 -7.18
C THR A 92 -14.48 -7.34 -7.90
N TYR A 93 -13.46 -6.60 -8.36
CA TYR A 93 -13.61 -5.35 -9.07
C TYR A 93 -13.95 -5.58 -10.54
N SER A 94 -15.05 -4.98 -11.03
CA SER A 94 -15.44 -5.02 -12.44
C SER A 94 -15.74 -3.61 -12.96
N ALA A 95 -14.86 -3.08 -13.81
CA ALA A 95 -15.03 -1.75 -14.39
C ALA A 95 -16.33 -1.58 -15.21
N ALA A 96 -16.97 -2.68 -15.60
CA ALA A 96 -18.21 -2.71 -16.36
C ALA A 96 -19.48 -2.61 -15.47
N ALA A 97 -19.37 -2.73 -14.14
CA ALA A 97 -20.50 -2.65 -13.22
C ALA A 97 -20.52 -1.29 -12.48
N PRO A 98 -21.71 -0.67 -12.27
CA PRO A 98 -21.80 0.58 -11.52
C PRO A 98 -21.40 0.36 -10.06
N PHE A 99 -20.33 1.03 -9.62
CA PHE A 99 -19.82 0.92 -8.25
C PHE A 99 -20.59 1.83 -7.30
N THR A 100 -21.13 1.25 -6.23
CA THR A 100 -21.72 1.99 -5.11
C THR A 100 -20.76 2.13 -3.92
N LYS A 101 -19.67 1.34 -3.89
CA LYS A 101 -18.70 1.28 -2.79
C LYS A 101 -17.25 1.32 -3.29
N TYR A 102 -16.32 1.74 -2.43
CA TYR A 102 -14.88 1.68 -2.69
C TYR A 102 -14.34 0.26 -2.57
N HIS A 103 -13.43 -0.10 -3.46
CA HIS A 103 -12.69 -1.37 -3.44
C HIS A 103 -11.21 -1.10 -3.15
N LEU A 104 -10.53 -2.07 -2.53
CA LEU A 104 -9.07 -2.02 -2.40
C LEU A 104 -8.43 -2.54 -3.70
N SER A 105 -8.32 -1.65 -4.69
CA SER A 105 -7.80 -1.96 -6.03
C SER A 105 -6.88 -0.86 -6.55
N GLY A 106 -5.82 -1.22 -7.28
CA GLY A 106 -4.86 -0.29 -7.87
C GLY A 106 -3.56 -0.13 -7.06
N VAL A 107 -2.79 0.89 -7.41
CA VAL A 107 -1.49 1.20 -6.80
C VAL A 107 -1.64 2.28 -5.74
N TYR A 108 -1.09 2.05 -4.55
CA TYR A 108 -1.16 2.94 -3.41
C TYR A 108 0.24 3.22 -2.88
N ASN A 109 0.40 4.40 -2.26
CA ASN A 109 1.49 4.62 -1.34
C ASN A 109 1.23 3.82 -0.06
N TYR A 110 2.28 3.35 0.59
CA TYR A 110 2.12 2.65 1.86
C TYR A 110 3.31 2.84 2.80
N THR A 111 3.07 2.56 4.07
CA THR A 111 4.07 2.45 5.12
C THR A 111 3.78 1.22 5.96
N TYR A 112 4.80 0.43 6.27
CA TYR A 112 4.65 -0.74 7.13
C TYR A 112 5.88 -0.88 8.04
N ASP A 113 5.64 -0.96 9.35
CA ASP A 113 6.70 -1.08 10.37
C ASP A 113 6.77 -2.49 11.01
N GLY A 114 6.01 -3.45 10.49
CA GLY A 114 5.85 -4.79 11.08
C GLY A 114 4.59 -4.95 11.95
N SER A 115 3.98 -3.85 12.38
CA SER A 115 2.82 -3.81 13.29
C SER A 115 1.68 -2.93 12.76
N THR A 116 2.00 -1.79 12.15
CA THR A 116 1.04 -0.85 11.58
C THR A 116 1.21 -0.77 10.07
N LEU A 117 0.09 -0.85 9.35
CA LEU A 117 0.03 -0.74 7.90
C LEU A 117 -0.82 0.48 7.53
N GLY A 118 -0.16 1.50 6.97
CA GLY A 118 -0.82 2.66 6.39
C GLY A 118 -0.83 2.53 4.88
N ILE A 119 -1.99 2.71 4.24
CA ILE A 119 -2.13 2.69 2.77
C ILE A 119 -2.90 3.95 2.36
N TYR A 120 -2.46 4.65 1.32
CA TYR A 120 -3.22 5.81 0.84
C TYR A 120 -2.99 6.12 -0.64
N ILE A 121 -3.99 6.78 -1.21
CA ILE A 121 -3.94 7.39 -2.54
C ILE A 121 -4.65 8.74 -2.50
N ILE A 122 -4.18 9.68 -3.31
CA ILE A 122 -4.79 11.00 -3.48
C ILE A 122 -5.26 11.09 -4.93
N TYR A 123 -6.54 11.39 -5.12
CA TYR A 123 -7.14 11.69 -6.42
C TYR A 123 -7.28 13.20 -6.58
N GLY A 124 -6.46 13.78 -7.45
CA GLY A 124 -6.42 15.22 -7.68
C GLY A 124 -6.02 15.98 -6.42
N ASP A 125 -6.66 17.12 -6.17
CA ASP A 125 -6.42 17.98 -5.01
C ASP A 125 -7.51 17.88 -3.93
N THR A 126 -8.52 17.02 -4.12
CA THR A 126 -9.74 17.01 -3.29
C THR A 126 -10.01 15.71 -2.57
N VAL A 127 -9.67 14.55 -3.11
CA VAL A 127 -10.04 13.27 -2.48
C VAL A 127 -8.80 12.49 -2.06
N LYS A 128 -8.78 12.05 -0.80
CA LYS A 128 -7.81 11.09 -0.28
C LYS A 128 -8.55 9.86 0.23
N LEU A 129 -8.09 8.69 -0.22
CA LEU A 129 -8.45 7.42 0.39
C LEU A 129 -7.30 7.00 1.30
N GLN A 130 -7.62 6.63 2.53
CA GLN A 130 -6.64 6.23 3.52
C GLN A 130 -7.12 4.98 4.26
N TYR A 131 -6.20 4.06 4.48
CA TYR A 131 -6.40 2.89 5.30
C TYR A 131 -5.36 2.90 6.42
N ASN A 132 -5.82 2.76 7.66
CA ASN A 132 -4.97 2.68 8.83
C ASN A 132 -5.25 1.36 9.53
N PHE A 133 -4.32 0.43 9.43
CA PHE A 133 -4.44 -0.93 9.91
C PHE A 133 -3.42 -1.21 11.01
N LYS A 134 -3.86 -1.96 12.03
CA LYS A 134 -2.98 -2.55 13.04
C LYS A 134 -3.03 -4.06 12.89
N LYS A 135 -1.86 -4.67 12.86
CA LYS A 135 -1.69 -6.13 12.81
C LYS A 135 -2.26 -6.73 14.08
N THR A 136 -3.11 -7.73 13.94
CA THR A 136 -3.61 -8.50 15.06
C THR A 136 -2.56 -9.55 15.43
N THR A 137 -2.17 -9.60 16.70
CA THR A 137 -1.37 -10.70 17.22
C THR A 137 -2.18 -11.99 17.08
N ASN A 138 -1.62 -13.00 16.41
CA ASN A 138 -2.11 -14.37 16.59
C ASN A 138 -1.64 -14.89 17.95
#